data_AF-A0A2W5Q3N1-F1
#
_entry.id   AF-A0A2W5Q3N1-F1
#
_cell.length_a   1.000
_cell.length_b   1.000
_cell.length_c   1.000
_cell.angle_alpha   90.00
_cell.angle_beta   90.00
_cell.angle_gamma   90.00
#
_symmetry.space_group_name_H-M   'P 1'
#
loop_
_entity.id
_entity.type
_entity.pdbx_description
1 polymer ?
#
loop_
_entity_poly.entity_id
_entity_poly.type
_entity_poly.pdbx_seq_one_letter_code
_entity_poly.pdbx_strand_id
1 'polypeptide(L)'
;MPPSPSPFDPVETSWPTESGVVKKGMTVIGAEGEVLGTVDHVDGQEVVLEGEGSPFVTVSEIDGVDGDRVLLSPRGDATFGLGAEP
;
A
#
# COMPACT_ATOMS: atom_id res chain seq x y z
N MET A 1 -29.48 -17.63 2.19
CA MET A 1 -29.14 -16.23 1.85
C MET A 1 -27.71 -16.02 2.31
N PRO A 2 -26.76 -15.66 1.42
CA PRO A 2 -25.46 -15.19 1.87
C PRO A 2 -25.66 -13.86 2.63
N PRO A 3 -24.79 -13.53 3.61
CA PRO A 3 -24.90 -12.24 4.30
C PRO A 3 -24.60 -11.11 3.31
N SER A 4 -25.48 -10.10 3.30
CA SER A 4 -25.23 -8.81 2.64
C SER A 4 -23.90 -8.23 3.11
N PRO A 5 -23.02 -7.74 2.23
CA PRO A 5 -21.98 -6.82 2.66
C PRO A 5 -22.66 -5.53 3.11
N SER A 6 -22.44 -5.13 4.36
CA SER A 6 -22.90 -3.84 4.89
C SER A 6 -22.24 -2.70 4.12
N PRO A 7 -22.96 -1.65 3.68
CA PRO A 7 -22.37 -0.53 2.93
C PRO A 7 -21.72 0.55 3.82
N PHE A 8 -21.33 0.22 5.05
CA PHE A 8 -20.78 1.16 6.04
C PHE A 8 -19.74 0.47 6.92
N ASP A 9 -18.65 0.02 6.32
CA ASP A 9 -17.46 -0.29 7.10
C ASP A 9 -16.80 1.03 7.54
N PRO A 10 -16.57 1.23 8.85
CA PRO A 10 -15.99 2.45 9.37
C PRO A 10 -14.56 2.56 8.84
N VAL A 11 -14.31 3.50 7.92
CA VAL A 11 -12.98 3.80 7.35
C VAL A 11 -12.13 2.54 7.24
N GLU A 12 -12.39 1.68 6.26
CA GLU A 12 -11.58 0.46 6.05
C GLU A 12 -10.10 0.87 6.14
N THR A 13 -9.45 0.60 7.28
CA THR A 13 -8.05 0.94 7.55
C THR A 13 -7.21 -0.32 7.45
N SER A 14 -7.76 -1.39 6.90
CA SER A 14 -7.13 -2.68 6.76
C SER A 14 -7.60 -3.35 5.48
N TRP A 15 -6.67 -3.61 4.58
CA TRP A 15 -6.91 -4.17 3.27
C TRP A 15 -6.18 -5.51 3.16
N PRO A 16 -6.90 -6.62 2.97
CA PRO A 16 -6.28 -7.92 2.71
C PRO A 16 -5.69 -7.93 1.29
N THR A 17 -4.41 -8.19 1.20
CA THR A 17 -3.66 -8.39 -0.05
C THR A 17 -3.22 -9.85 -0.16
N GLU A 18 -2.70 -10.24 -1.33
CA GLU A 18 -2.21 -11.61 -1.55
C GLU A 18 -1.03 -11.98 -0.63
N SER A 19 -0.28 -10.97 -0.19
CA SER A 19 0.92 -11.13 0.64
C SER A 19 0.68 -10.87 2.14
N GLY A 20 -0.48 -10.34 2.53
CA GLY A 20 -0.76 -10.02 3.93
C GLY A 20 -1.95 -9.10 4.15
N VAL A 21 -2.03 -8.45 5.31
CA VAL A 21 -3.05 -7.41 5.59
C VAL A 21 -2.34 -6.09 5.74
N VAL A 22 -2.52 -5.21 4.76
CA VAL A 22 -2.03 -3.83 4.80
C VAL A 22 -2.97 -3.00 5.64
N LYS A 23 -2.48 -2.05 6.44
CA LYS A 23 -3.30 -1.18 7.26
C LYS A 23 -2.87 0.27 7.11
N LYS A 24 -3.81 1.18 7.34
CA LYS A 24 -3.53 2.62 7.38
C LYS A 24 -2.56 2.90 8.53
N GLY A 25 -1.56 3.72 8.29
CA GLY A 25 -0.53 4.04 9.27
C GLY A 25 0.68 3.08 9.25
N MET A 26 0.65 2.01 8.44
CA MET A 26 1.79 1.09 8.35
C MET A 26 2.95 1.71 7.60
N THR A 27 4.17 1.43 8.05
CA THR A 27 5.38 1.92 7.39
C THR A 27 5.69 1.05 6.17
N VAL A 28 5.80 1.65 5.00
CA VAL A 28 6.19 0.95 3.77
C VAL A 28 7.69 1.05 3.59
N ILE A 29 8.30 -0.13 3.48
CA ILE A 29 9.74 -0.31 3.35
C ILE A 29 9.99 -0.87 1.95
N GLY A 30 10.79 -0.13 1.18
CA GLY A 30 11.22 -0.54 -0.15
C GLY A 30 12.14 -1.76 -0.10
N ALA A 31 12.39 -2.35 -1.25
CA ALA A 31 13.23 -3.55 -1.36
C ALA A 31 14.69 -3.32 -0.93
N GLU A 32 15.17 -2.08 -0.98
CA GLU A 32 16.50 -1.69 -0.50
C GLU A 32 16.56 -1.48 1.03
N GLY A 33 15.42 -1.65 1.72
CA GLY A 33 15.28 -1.42 3.16
C GLY A 33 15.05 0.04 3.55
N GLU A 34 14.79 0.91 2.57
CA GLU A 34 14.48 2.32 2.78
C GLU A 34 13.01 2.52 3.15
N VAL A 35 12.71 3.49 4.01
CA VAL A 35 11.32 3.83 4.35
C VAL A 35 10.79 4.77 3.27
N LEU A 36 9.84 4.28 2.47
CA LEU A 36 9.19 5.05 1.41
C LEU A 36 8.13 6.00 1.97
N GLY A 37 7.46 5.60 3.05
CA GLY A 37 6.41 6.39 3.68
C GLY A 37 5.48 5.56 4.53
N THR A 38 4.28 6.07 4.74
CA THR A 38 3.25 5.44 5.57
C THR A 38 2.01 5.19 4.71
N VAL A 39 1.31 4.06 4.87
CA VAL A 39 0.07 3.80 4.11
C VAL A 39 -1.03 4.78 4.52
N ASP A 40 -1.58 5.51 3.55
CA ASP A 40 -2.77 6.33 3.76
C ASP A 40 -4.05 5.54 3.49
N HIS A 41 -4.16 4.94 2.29
CA HIS A 41 -5.28 4.11 1.88
C HIS A 41 -4.89 3.14 0.76
N VAL A 42 -5.75 2.16 0.49
CA VAL A 42 -5.61 1.29 -0.68
C VAL A 42 -6.82 1.51 -1.60
N ASP A 43 -6.54 1.85 -2.85
CA ASP A 43 -7.51 1.95 -3.93
C ASP A 43 -7.39 0.70 -4.81
N GLY A 44 -8.23 -0.29 -4.54
CA GLY A 44 -8.23 -1.56 -5.26
C GLY A 44 -6.92 -2.34 -5.13
N GLN A 45 -6.01 -2.16 -6.08
CA GLN A 45 -4.69 -2.80 -6.12
C GLN A 45 -3.52 -1.81 -5.89
N GLU A 46 -3.81 -0.54 -5.62
CA GLU A 46 -2.84 0.53 -5.42
C GLU A 46 -2.86 0.99 -3.97
N VAL A 47 -1.74 0.83 -3.27
CA VAL A 47 -1.49 1.29 -1.91
C VAL A 47 -0.93 2.70 -1.98
N VAL A 48 -1.74 3.70 -1.64
CA VAL A 48 -1.35 5.10 -1.59
C VAL A 48 -0.67 5.40 -0.25
N LEU A 49 0.46 6.10 -0.32
CA LEU A 49 1.27 6.48 0.83
C LEU A 49 1.07 7.95 1.19
N GLU A 50 1.10 8.25 2.48
CA GLU A 50 1.22 9.61 3.00
C GLU A 50 2.60 10.16 2.65
N GLY A 51 2.61 11.23 1.86
CA GLY A 51 3.82 11.92 1.42
C GLY A 51 3.51 13.06 0.46
N GLU A 52 4.46 13.99 0.31
CA GLU A 52 4.36 15.03 -0.71
C GLU A 52 4.48 14.39 -2.10
N GLY A 53 3.44 14.52 -2.93
CA GLY A 53 3.36 13.87 -4.25
C GLY A 53 2.58 12.55 -4.28
N SER A 54 1.94 12.14 -3.18
CA SER A 54 1.06 10.95 -3.10
C SER A 54 1.67 9.68 -3.72
N PRO A 55 2.88 9.25 -3.29
CA PRO A 55 3.49 8.05 -3.85
C PRO A 55 2.59 6.85 -3.59
N PHE A 56 2.47 5.95 -4.58
CA PHE A 56 1.67 4.74 -4.45
C PHE A 56 2.48 3.54 -4.92
N VAL A 57 2.13 2.36 -4.41
CA VAL A 57 2.77 1.08 -4.74
C VAL A 57 1.69 0.04 -4.98
N THR A 58 1.93 -0.95 -5.82
CA THR A 58 0.92 -1.97 -6.10
C THR A 58 0.96 -3.09 -5.06
N VAL A 59 -0.21 -3.68 -4.78
CA VAL A 59 -0.29 -4.85 -3.87
C VAL A 59 0.55 -6.03 -4.37
N SER A 60 0.81 -6.09 -5.68
CA SER A 60 1.68 -7.08 -6.34
C SER A 60 3.17 -6.90 -6.06
N GLU A 61 3.58 -5.72 -5.59
CA GLU A 61 4.94 -5.41 -5.16
C GLU A 61 5.17 -5.75 -3.70
N ILE A 62 4.12 -6.05 -2.93
CA ILE A 62 4.27 -6.43 -1.52
C ILE A 62 4.87 -7.83 -1.44
N ASP A 63 6.07 -7.93 -0.88
CA ASP A 63 6.73 -9.20 -0.55
C ASP A 63 6.04 -9.86 0.64
N GLY A 64 5.72 -9.05 1.64
CA GLY A 64 5.11 -9.50 2.88
C GLY A 64 4.81 -8.34 3.82
N VAL A 65 4.08 -8.67 4.88
CA VAL A 65 3.75 -7.72 5.95
C VAL A 65 4.37 -8.20 7.25
N ASP A 66 5.26 -7.40 7.82
CA ASP A 66 5.93 -7.65 9.10
C ASP A 66 5.34 -6.76 10.21
N GLY A 67 4.33 -7.27 10.90
CA GLY A 67 3.66 -6.57 12.00
C GLY A 67 3.02 -5.25 11.57
N ASP A 68 3.75 -4.14 11.77
CA ASP A 68 3.33 -2.77 11.42
C ASP A 68 4.09 -2.21 10.20
N ARG A 69 4.81 -3.09 9.47
CA ARG A 69 5.62 -2.74 8.29
C ARG A 69 5.18 -3.53 7.08
N VAL A 70 5.12 -2.86 5.93
CA VAL A 70 4.92 -3.48 4.62
C VAL A 70 6.28 -3.57 3.95
N LEU A 71 6.71 -4.77 3.56
CA LEU A 71 7.94 -5.01 2.85
C LEU A 71 7.61 -5.15 1.36
N LEU A 72 8.27 -4.36 0.52
CA LEU A 72 8.15 -4.49 -0.93
C LEU A 72 9.23 -5.42 -1.48
N SER A 73 8.86 -6.27 -2.43
CA SER A 73 9.79 -7.10 -3.17
C SER A 73 10.60 -6.22 -4.13
N PRO A 74 11.83 -6.63 -4.48
CA PRO A 74 12.59 -6.03 -5.57
C PRO A 74 11.96 -6.44 -6.92
N ARG A 75 10.75 -5.95 -7.20
CA ARG A 75 10.15 -6.01 -8.54
C ARG A 75 10.31 -4.62 -9.14
N GLY A 76 11.31 -4.53 -10.01
CA GLY A 76 11.66 -3.31 -10.71
C GLY A 76 10.52 -2.81 -11.57
N ASP A 77 9.80 -1.83 -11.09
CA ASP A 77 9.34 -0.67 -11.85
C ASP A 77 8.77 0.36 -10.87
N ALA A 78 9.57 0.79 -9.88
CA ALA A 78 9.37 2.12 -9.31
C ALA A 78 9.74 3.15 -10.40
N THR A 79 9.05 3.10 -11.54
CA THR A 79 8.70 4.31 -12.29
C THR A 79 7.81 5.08 -11.33
N PHE A 80 8.46 5.76 -10.37
CA PHE A 80 7.99 7.03 -9.88
C PHE A 80 7.48 7.74 -11.12
N GLY A 81 6.17 8.01 -11.17
CA GLY A 81 5.61 8.92 -12.13
C GLY A 81 6.39 10.22 -11.99
N LEU A 82 7.43 10.36 -12.82
CA LEU A 82 8.01 11.61 -13.22
C LEU A 82 6.90 12.37 -13.93
N GLY A 83 5.95 12.89 -13.16
CA GLY A 83 5.30 14.16 -13.45
C GLY A 83 6.29 15.30 -13.20
N ALA A 84 7.52 15.15 -13.70
CA ALA A 84 8.43 16.25 -13.94
C ALA A 84 8.25 16.61 -15.42
N GLU A 85 7.11 17.20 -15.74
CA GLU A 85 7.01 18.03 -16.94
C GLU A 85 7.63 19.39 -16.59
N PRO A 86 8.66 19.86 -17.33
CA PRO A 86 9.34 21.13 -17.05
C PRO A 86 8.48 22.37 -17.30
#